data_AF-A0A971PR03-F1
#
_entry.id   AF-A0A971PR03-F1
#
_cell.length_a   1.000
_cell.length_b   1.000
_cell.length_c   1.000
_cell.angle_alpha   90.00
_cell.angle_beta   90.00
_cell.angle_gamma   90.00
#
_symmetry.space_group_name_H-M   'P 1'
#
loop_
_entity.id
_entity.type
_entity.pdbx_description
1 polymer ?
#
loop_
_entity_poly.entity_id
_entity_poly.type
_entity_poly.pdbx_seq_one_letter_code
_entity_poly.pdbx_strand_id
1 'polypeptide(L)' 'MARVADRPLLVGNCSGFYGDRLSALRELLEGSPRLDVVTGDYLAELTMLILAKDTFKDPEA' A
#
# COMPACT_ATOMS: atom_id res chain seq x y z
N MET A 1 4.56 -4.65 -30.40
CA MET A 1 4.31 -5.08 -29.01
C MET A 1 5.64 -5.48 -28.40
N ALA A 2 5.99 -4.96 -27.22
CA ALA A 2 7.22 -5.33 -26.54
C ALA A 2 7.20 -6.82 -26.19
N ARG A 3 8.32 -7.52 -26.42
CA ARG A 3 8.49 -8.93 -26.10
C ARG A 3 8.43 -9.11 -24.58
N VAL A 4 7.52 -9.94 -24.08
CA VAL A 4 7.52 -10.34 -22.66
C VAL A 4 8.82 -11.09 -22.40
N ALA A 5 9.62 -10.64 -21.42
CA ALA A 5 10.86 -11.30 -21.07
C ALA A 5 10.56 -12.67 -20.42
N ASP A 6 11.35 -13.71 -20.75
CA ASP A 6 11.22 -15.09 -20.21
C ASP A 6 11.59 -15.22 -18.71
N ARG A 7 11.72 -14.11 -18.00
CA ARG A 7 12.06 -14.09 -16.57
C ARG A 7 10.83 -13.78 -15.72
N PRO A 8 10.77 -14.27 -14.48
CA PRO A 8 9.71 -13.86 -13.55
C PRO A 8 9.66 -12.34 -13.38
N LEU A 9 8.43 -11.81 -13.34
CA LEU A 9 8.16 -10.42 -12.98
C LEU A 9 8.16 -10.31 -11.45
N LEU A 10 8.98 -9.42 -10.91
CA LEU A 10 9.07 -9.19 -9.48
C LEU A 10 8.18 -8.01 -9.08
N VAL A 11 7.11 -8.32 -8.38
CA VAL A 11 6.14 -7.34 -7.88
C VAL A 11 6.28 -7.22 -6.36
N GLY A 12 6.62 -6.03 -5.89
CA GLY A 12 6.64 -5.68 -4.47
C GLY A 12 5.31 -5.06 -4.06
N ASN A 13 4.87 -5.35 -2.85
CA ASN A 13 3.70 -4.72 -2.27
C ASN A 13 4.10 -3.91 -1.03
N CYS A 14 3.59 -2.69 -0.92
CA CYS A 14 3.73 -1.85 0.25
C CYS A 14 2.40 -1.15 0.54
N SER A 15 1.73 -1.58 1.60
CA SER A 15 0.55 -0.93 2.14
C SER A 15 0.93 0.02 3.27
N GLY A 16 0.21 1.13 3.43
CA GLY A 16 0.46 2.08 4.52
C GLY A 16 -0.81 2.45 5.27
N PHE A 17 -0.74 2.52 6.60
CA PHE A 17 -1.78 3.05 7.48
C PHE A 17 -1.21 4.11 8.44
N TYR A 18 -2.07 4.77 9.23
CA TYR A 18 -1.63 5.77 10.20
C TYR A 18 -0.81 5.15 11.34
N GLY A 19 0.47 5.52 11.44
CA GLY A 19 1.39 4.97 12.46
C GLY A 19 2.23 3.78 11.99
N ASP A 20 2.14 3.43 10.71
CA ASP A 20 2.94 2.36 10.11
C ASP A 20 4.44 2.76 9.94
N ARG A 21 5.27 1.77 9.64
CA ARG A 21 6.71 1.92 9.44
C ARG A 21 7.01 2.59 8.10
N LEU A 22 7.24 3.90 8.14
CA LEU A 22 7.56 4.73 6.97
C LEU A 22 8.78 4.27 6.17
N SER A 23 9.73 3.56 6.78
CA SER A 23 10.93 3.05 6.09
C SER A 23 10.69 1.80 5.25
N ALA A 24 9.54 1.13 5.39
CA ALA A 24 9.27 -0.16 4.75
C ALA A 24 9.37 -0.11 3.22
N LEU A 25 8.81 0.93 2.59
CA LEU A 25 8.91 1.10 1.13
C LEU A 25 10.35 1.32 0.68
N ARG A 26 11.13 2.10 1.43
CA ARG A 26 12.54 2.35 1.14
C ARG A 26 13.35 1.06 1.19
N GLU A 27 13.16 0.28 2.25
CA GLU A 27 13.84 -1.01 2.40
C GLU A 27 13.45 -2.02 1.33
N LEU A 28 12.19 -2.01 0.90
CA LEU A 28 11.73 -2.82 -0.22
C LEU A 28 12.48 -2.43 -1.51
N LEU A 29 12.62 -1.12 -1.79
CA LEU A 29 13.30 -0.60 -2.98
C LEU A 29 14.83 -0.82 -2.95
N GLU A 30 15.48 -0.55 -1.82
CA GLU A 30 16.93 -0.66 -1.67
C GLU A 30 17.38 -2.10 -1.45
N GLY A 31 16.56 -2.91 -0.80
CA GLY A 31 16.81 -4.33 -0.50
C GLY A 31 16.41 -5.29 -1.63
N SER A 32 15.71 -4.82 -2.66
CA SER A 32 15.29 -5.63 -3.82
C SER A 32 15.86 -5.09 -5.14
N PRO A 33 17.12 -5.46 -5.50
CA PRO A 33 17.82 -4.91 -6.65
C PRO A 33 17.17 -5.17 -8.02
N ARG A 34 16.17 -6.06 -8.07
CA ARG A 34 15.46 -6.48 -9.30
C ARG A 34 13.95 -6.30 -9.22
N LEU A 35 13.46 -5.41 -8.35
CA LEU A 35 12.03 -5.13 -8.28
C LEU A 35 11.56 -4.46 -9.58
N ASP A 36 10.58 -5.06 -10.25
CA ASP A 36 10.08 -4.56 -11.54
C ASP A 36 8.88 -3.63 -11.35
N VAL A 37 8.02 -3.96 -10.40
CA VAL A 37 6.79 -3.22 -10.12
C VAL A 37 6.63 -3.05 -8.62
N VAL A 38 6.24 -1.85 -8.20
CA VAL A 38 5.75 -1.60 -6.85
C VAL A 38 4.25 -1.40 -6.93
N THR A 39 3.53 -2.11 -6.07
CA THR A 39 2.12 -1.93 -5.80
C THR A 39 1.95 -1.53 -4.35
N GLY A 40 0.84 -0.90 -4.03
CA GLY A 40 0.56 -0.49 -2.69
C GLY A 40 -0.84 0.08 -2.60
N ASP A 41 -1.43 -0.06 -1.42
CA ASP A 41 -2.62 0.67 -1.05
C ASP A 41 -2.32 1.57 0.16
N TYR A 42 -3.11 2.61 0.31
CA TYR A 42 -3.12 3.38 1.54
C TYR A 42 -4.38 2.96 2.28
N LEU A 43 -4.22 2.04 3.24
CA LEU A 43 -5.35 1.46 3.92
C LEU A 43 -5.96 2.51 4.85
N ALA A 44 -7.26 2.70 4.66
CA ALA A 44 -8.08 3.79 5.15
C ALA A 44 -8.30 3.81 6.67
N GLU A 45 -7.42 3.29 7.54
CA GLU A 45 -7.71 3.17 8.98
C GLU A 45 -8.15 4.48 9.64
N LEU A 46 -7.52 5.62 9.30
CA LEU A 46 -7.94 6.93 9.78
C LEU A 46 -9.29 7.36 9.18
N THR A 47 -9.50 7.13 7.89
CA THR A 47 -10.76 7.43 7.19
C THR A 47 -11.90 6.55 7.71
N MET A 48 -11.66 5.27 7.96
CA MET A 48 -12.60 4.28 8.49
C MET A 48 -12.85 4.52 9.98
N LEU A 49 -11.86 4.96 10.74
CA LEU A 49 -12.04 5.41 12.12
C LEU A 49 -12.87 6.69 12.19
N ILE A 50 -12.66 7.63 11.26
CA ILE A 50 -13.47 8.84 11.13
C ILE A 50 -14.90 8.49 10.69
N LEU A 51 -15.09 7.69 9.65
CA LEU A 51 -16.40 7.16 9.23
C LEU A 51 -17.10 6.39 10.35
N ALA A 52 -16.37 5.55 11.08
CA ALA A 52 -16.93 4.82 12.21
C ALA A 52 -17.35 5.77 13.33
N LYS A 53 -16.52 6.75 13.70
CA LYS A 53 -16.87 7.77 14.69
C LYS A 53 -18.08 8.60 14.28
N ASP A 54 -18.17 8.99 13.02
CA ASP A 54 -19.29 9.78 12.50
C ASP A 54 -20.58 8.93 12.49
N THR A 55 -20.53 7.68 12.03
CA THR A 55 -21.66 6.71 12.09
C THR A 55 -22.13 6.45 13.53
N PHE A 56 -21.21 6.36 14.49
CA PHE A 56 -21.54 6.21 15.91
C PHE A 56 -22.19 7.47 16.51
N LYS A 57 -21.90 8.65 15.95
CA LYS A 57 -22.42 9.93 16.42
C LYS A 57 -23.81 10.23 15.86
N ASP A 58 -24.00 9.97 14.56
CA ASP A 58 -25.28 10.11 13.87
C ASP A 58 -25.32 9.13 12.68
N PRO A 59 -26.09 8.03 12.78
CA PRO A 59 -26.19 7.05 11.71
C PRO A 59 -26.94 7.54 10.45
N GLU A 60 -27.71 8.64 10.52
CA GLU A 60 -28.54 9.15 9.42
C GLU A 60 -28.10 10.52 8.86
N ALA A 61 -26.96 11.03 9.30
CA ALA A 61 -26.36 12.28 8.80
C ALA A 61 -25.97 12.25 7.32
#